data_AF-A0A6P7YYM4-F1
#
_entry.id   AF-A0A6P7YYM4-F1
#
_cell.length_a   1.000
_cell.length_b   1.000
_cell.length_c   1.000
_cell.angle_alpha   90.00
_cell.angle_beta   90.00
_cell.angle_gamma   90.00
#
_symmetry.space_group_name_H-M   'P 1'
#
loop_
_entity.id
_entity.type
_entity.pdbx_description
1 polymer ?
#
loop_
_entity_poly.entity_id
_entity_poly.type
_entity_poly.pdbx_seq_one_letter_code
_entity_poly.pdbx_strand_id
1 'polypeptide(L)'
;MDPLLQAWSYFRRRKFQLCSEVCSRILEETPCDQAAWSLKTRALTEMVYVDEIDVDQEGIAEMILDDNAIAQVARPGTSLKLPGTGQVGGPSPAVRPITQSGRPLTGFLRPSTQSGRPGTMEQAIRTPRTAHTARPITSASGRFVRLGTASMLTNPEGPFINLSRLNLAKYAKKPNLAKTLFEYIFHHENDVKNALDLAALATEYAQFKDWWWKVQLGKCYYRLGLYREAEKQFKSALCNQDMVDTFLYLAKVYTRLDQPITALNLFKQGLDRFPGEVNLLCGIARIQEEMNMTTATEYYKDVLKQDNTHMEALACIGSNHFYSDQPEIALRFYRRLLQMGVYNCQLFNNLGICCFYAQQYDMTLSSFERALSLAENDEETADVWYNLGHVAMGIGDVNLAYQCFKLTLANNNDYAEAYNNLAVLEMHKNNIEQARALLQTASSLAPHMYEPHYNFAALSNKVGDLQSSYIAAKKSEAAFPSHADTRQLIQQLKQHFAML
;
A
#
# COMPACT_ATOMS: atom_id res chain seq x y z
N MET A 1 22.45 -2.79 41.76
CA MET A 1 22.65 -3.25 40.37
C MET A 1 23.11 -2.06 39.57
N ASP A 2 24.15 -2.20 38.75
CA ASP A 2 24.67 -1.07 37.97
C ASP A 2 23.59 -0.51 37.03
N PRO A 3 23.35 0.82 37.05
CA PRO A 3 22.25 1.42 36.30
C PRO A 3 22.46 1.25 34.78
N LEU A 4 23.71 1.31 34.31
CA LEU A 4 24.04 1.11 32.90
C LEU A 4 23.76 -0.33 32.43
N LEU A 5 24.09 -1.33 33.25
CA LEU A 5 23.81 -2.74 32.93
C LEU A 5 22.30 -3.01 32.91
N GLN A 6 21.57 -2.38 33.83
CA GLN A 6 20.11 -2.46 33.87
C GLN A 6 19.48 -1.83 32.63
N ALA A 7 19.93 -0.64 32.22
CA ALA A 7 19.47 0.03 31.00
C ALA A 7 19.74 -0.83 29.75
N TRP A 8 20.94 -1.40 29.65
CA TRP A 8 21.28 -2.30 28.55
C TRP A 8 20.42 -3.58 28.51
N SER A 9 20.11 -4.14 29.67
CA SER A 9 19.19 -5.27 29.79
C SER A 9 17.75 -4.89 29.36
N TYR A 10 17.29 -3.67 29.66
CA TYR A 10 16.01 -3.18 29.18
C TYR A 10 15.99 -3.00 27.66
N PHE A 11 17.04 -2.39 27.10
CA PHE A 11 17.20 -2.23 25.66
C PHE A 11 17.14 -3.58 24.93
N ARG A 12 17.92 -4.56 25.39
CA ARG A 12 17.91 -5.93 24.83
C ARG A 12 16.54 -6.59 24.87
N ARG A 13 15.73 -6.31 25.90
CA ARG A 13 14.36 -6.82 26.05
C ARG A 13 13.31 -5.97 25.33
N ARG A 14 13.72 -5.03 24.48
CA ARG A 14 12.86 -4.07 23.77
C ARG A 14 12.00 -3.20 24.71
N LYS A 15 12.46 -2.98 25.94
CA LYS A 15 11.83 -2.06 26.90
C LYS A 15 12.45 -0.68 26.75
N PHE A 16 12.15 -0.02 25.64
CA PHE A 16 12.82 1.23 25.25
C PHE A 16 12.54 2.40 26.19
N GLN A 17 11.32 2.52 26.75
CA GLN A 17 10.95 3.65 27.62
C GLN A 17 11.73 3.61 28.95
N LEU A 18 11.71 2.47 29.63
CA LEU A 18 12.47 2.26 30.87
C LEU A 18 13.98 2.44 30.64
N CYS A 19 14.46 2.02 29.47
CA CYS A 19 15.84 2.22 29.07
C CYS A 19 16.18 3.72 28.94
N SER A 20 15.36 4.50 28.23
CA SER A 20 15.59 5.94 28.07
C SER A 20 15.53 6.69 29.41
N GLU A 21 14.61 6.32 30.31
CA GLU A 21 14.50 6.93 31.64
C GLU A 21 15.72 6.68 32.51
N VAL A 22 16.22 5.43 32.55
CA VAL A 22 17.43 5.10 33.31
C VAL A 22 18.64 5.82 32.73
N CYS A 23 18.75 5.90 31.39
CA CYS A 23 19.81 6.67 30.76
C CYS A 23 19.70 8.18 31.01
N SER A 24 18.50 8.77 31.10
CA SER A 24 18.33 10.18 31.53
C SER A 24 18.96 10.40 32.91
N ARG A 25 18.63 9.55 33.89
CA ARG A 25 19.17 9.65 35.25
C ARG A 25 20.69 9.54 35.28
N ILE A 26 21.26 8.60 34.53
CA ILE A 26 22.72 8.44 34.43
C ILE A 26 23.36 9.71 33.84
N LEU A 27 22.76 10.32 32.81
CA LEU A 27 23.30 11.51 32.17
C LEU A 27 23.17 12.77 33.04
N GLU A 28 22.15 12.85 33.90
CA GLU A 28 22.01 13.90 34.92
C GLU A 28 23.06 13.78 36.01
N GLU A 29 23.32 12.55 36.49
CA GLU A 29 24.36 12.28 37.50
C GLU A 29 25.78 12.41 36.92
N THR A 30 25.99 11.95 35.68
CA THR A 30 27.28 11.91 34.99
C THR A 30 27.19 12.47 33.56
N PRO A 31 27.45 13.79 33.39
CA PRO A 31 27.30 14.46 32.09
C PRO A 31 28.23 13.95 30.97
N CYS A 32 29.31 13.24 31.32
CA CYS A 32 30.36 12.82 30.37
C CYS A 32 30.26 11.36 29.92
N ASP A 33 29.18 10.63 30.24
CA ASP A 33 29.05 9.22 29.85
C ASP A 33 28.54 9.04 28.40
N GLN A 34 29.46 8.70 27.50
CA GLN A 34 29.16 8.40 26.09
C GLN A 34 28.37 7.10 25.92
N ALA A 35 28.51 6.14 26.84
CA ALA A 35 27.82 4.86 26.73
C ALA A 35 26.32 5.04 26.98
N ALA A 36 25.94 5.65 28.11
CA ALA A 36 24.55 6.00 28.39
C ALA A 36 23.94 6.90 27.30
N TRP A 37 24.71 7.85 26.77
CA TRP A 37 24.27 8.70 25.66
C TRP A 37 23.95 7.90 24.39
N SER A 38 24.86 7.03 23.95
CA SER A 38 24.65 6.16 22.77
C SER A 38 23.54 5.13 22.95
N LEU A 39 23.25 4.76 24.19
CA LEU A 39 22.20 3.82 24.53
C LEU A 39 20.83 4.52 24.51
N LYS A 40 20.77 5.75 25.04
CA LYS A 40 19.59 6.61 24.96
C LYS A 40 19.25 6.97 23.51
N THR A 41 20.23 7.33 22.67
CA THR A 41 19.97 7.60 21.25
C THR A 41 19.32 6.39 20.58
N ARG A 42 19.90 5.19 20.73
CA ARG A 42 19.34 3.96 20.16
C ARG A 42 17.95 3.61 20.69
N ALA A 43 17.71 3.79 21.98
CA ALA A 43 16.39 3.54 22.55
C ALA A 43 15.34 4.46 21.92
N LEU A 44 15.66 5.75 21.76
CA LEU A 44 14.77 6.72 21.11
C LEU A 44 14.58 6.41 19.63
N THR A 45 15.62 5.99 18.90
CA THR A 45 15.46 5.62 17.48
C THR A 45 14.62 4.38 17.31
N GLU A 46 14.88 3.32 18.07
CA GLU A 46 14.17 2.04 17.93
C GLU A 46 12.70 2.12 18.32
N MET A 47 12.30 3.11 19.15
CA MET A 47 10.87 3.39 19.39
C MET A 47 10.11 3.83 18.15
N VAL A 48 10.78 4.55 17.24
CA VAL A 48 10.16 5.16 16.05
C VAL A 48 10.69 4.53 14.76
N TYR A 49 11.56 3.52 14.85
CA TYR A 49 12.21 2.91 13.72
C TYR A 49 11.20 2.23 12.81
N VAL A 50 11.29 2.55 11.53
CA VAL A 50 10.57 1.88 10.46
C VAL A 50 11.59 1.59 9.37
N ASP A 51 11.53 0.38 8.80
CA ASP A 51 12.44 0.01 7.73
C ASP A 51 12.16 0.85 6.48
N GLU A 52 13.22 1.39 5.91
CA GLU A 52 13.16 2.29 4.76
C GLU A 52 12.78 1.57 3.48
N ILE A 53 12.96 0.24 3.41
CA ILE A 53 12.62 -0.53 2.21
C ILE A 53 11.12 -0.46 1.94
N ASP A 54 10.29 -0.67 2.96
CA ASP A 54 8.83 -0.69 2.85
C ASP A 54 8.21 0.72 2.87
N VAL A 55 8.95 1.72 3.35
CA VAL A 55 8.52 3.12 3.34
C VAL A 55 8.78 3.71 1.95
N ASP A 56 7.83 3.53 1.04
CA ASP A 56 7.85 4.17 -0.28
C ASP A 56 6.58 4.98 -0.54
N GLN A 57 6.50 6.16 0.07
CA GLN A 57 5.38 7.06 -0.16
C GLN A 57 5.70 7.98 -1.33
N GLU A 58 4.73 8.17 -2.21
CA GLU A 58 4.78 9.15 -3.29
C GLU A 58 3.82 10.28 -2.96
N GLY A 59 4.35 11.49 -2.84
CA GLY A 59 3.52 12.69 -2.76
C GLY A 59 3.00 13.11 -4.14
N ILE A 60 2.04 14.03 -4.18
CA ILE A 60 1.49 14.53 -5.45
C ILE A 60 2.59 15.17 -6.32
N ALA A 61 3.54 15.90 -5.71
CA ALA A 61 4.66 16.50 -6.43
C ALA A 61 5.53 15.43 -7.13
N GLU A 62 5.86 14.34 -6.43
CA GLU A 62 6.69 13.27 -7.00
C GLU A 62 5.96 12.48 -8.11
N MET A 63 4.63 12.35 -8.00
CA MET A 63 3.85 11.65 -9.02
C MET A 63 3.77 12.40 -10.36
N ILE A 64 3.73 13.74 -10.30
CA ILE A 64 3.35 14.61 -11.44
C ILE A 64 4.48 15.52 -11.90
N LEU A 65 5.25 16.10 -10.98
CA LEU A 65 6.29 17.10 -11.30
C LEU A 65 7.67 16.48 -11.50
N ASP A 66 7.93 15.31 -10.88
CA ASP A 66 9.22 14.62 -10.97
C ASP A 66 9.23 13.59 -12.12
N ASP A 67 9.64 14.03 -13.30
CA ASP A 67 9.82 13.16 -14.46
C ASP A 67 11.22 12.53 -14.49
N ASN A 68 11.34 11.38 -13.82
CA ASN A 68 12.58 10.60 -13.77
C ASN A 68 12.64 9.42 -14.77
N ALA A 69 11.54 9.16 -15.47
CA ALA A 69 11.46 8.11 -16.48
C ALA A 69 12.13 8.56 -17.79
N ILE A 70 13.00 7.71 -18.35
CA ILE A 70 13.70 8.02 -19.62
C ILE A 70 12.72 7.97 -20.80
N ALA A 71 11.84 6.97 -20.83
CA ALA A 71 10.89 6.78 -21.91
C ALA A 71 9.54 7.44 -21.57
N GLN A 72 9.08 8.36 -22.42
CA GLN A 72 7.77 8.98 -22.27
C GLN A 72 6.64 8.06 -22.73
N VAL A 73 6.86 7.33 -23.83
CA VAL A 73 5.91 6.36 -24.39
C VAL A 73 6.60 5.00 -24.47
N ALA A 74 6.73 4.35 -23.31
CA ALA A 74 7.30 3.02 -23.24
C ALA A 74 6.41 2.00 -23.96
N ARG A 75 7.02 0.91 -24.44
CA ARG A 75 6.28 -0.22 -24.99
C ARG A 75 5.36 -0.80 -23.90
N PRO A 76 4.09 -1.14 -24.20
CA PRO A 76 3.21 -1.78 -23.23
C PRO A 76 3.85 -3.05 -22.65
N GLY A 77 3.87 -3.15 -21.33
CA GLY A 77 4.50 -4.27 -20.63
C GLY A 77 6.01 -4.09 -20.35
N THR A 78 6.59 -2.91 -20.62
CA THR A 78 7.97 -2.59 -20.21
C THR A 78 8.07 -1.44 -19.19
N SER A 79 6.94 -0.86 -18.78
CA SER A 79 6.83 0.25 -17.80
C SER A 79 5.69 -0.04 -16.82
N LEU A 80 5.83 0.41 -15.58
CA LEU A 80 4.81 0.30 -14.54
C LEU A 80 3.63 1.25 -14.79
N LYS A 81 3.88 2.36 -15.50
CA LYS A 81 2.85 3.35 -15.88
C LYS A 81 1.93 2.83 -16.98
N LEU A 82 2.48 2.05 -17.92
CA LEU A 82 1.78 1.43 -19.04
C LEU A 82 1.88 -0.10 -18.90
N PRO A 83 1.09 -0.71 -17.99
CA PRO A 83 1.03 -2.16 -17.89
C PRO A 83 0.57 -2.75 -19.23
N GLY A 84 0.96 -3.99 -19.51
CA GLY A 84 0.71 -4.65 -20.80
C GLY A 84 -0.77 -4.54 -21.22
N THR A 85 -1.02 -4.18 -22.48
CA THR A 85 -2.36 -3.99 -23.06
C THR A 85 -3.19 -5.28 -23.19
N GLY A 86 -2.64 -6.42 -22.75
CA GLY A 86 -3.34 -7.69 -22.70
C GLY A 86 -3.79 -8.02 -21.28
N GLN A 87 -5.06 -7.83 -20.96
CA GLN A 87 -5.75 -8.60 -19.91
C GLN A 87 -5.83 -10.09 -20.33
N VAL A 88 -4.71 -10.75 -20.58
CA VAL A 88 -4.71 -12.13 -21.12
C VAL A 88 -4.76 -13.18 -20.01
N GLY A 89 -4.87 -12.80 -18.73
CA GLY A 89 -5.00 -13.81 -17.68
C GLY A 89 -5.39 -13.33 -16.28
N GLY A 90 -5.92 -12.12 -16.13
CA GLY A 90 -6.45 -11.62 -14.85
C GLY A 90 -7.99 -11.66 -14.85
N PRO A 91 -8.64 -11.78 -13.68
CA PRO A 91 -10.09 -11.66 -13.58
C PRO A 91 -10.52 -10.27 -14.09
N SER A 92 -11.55 -10.23 -14.93
CA SER A 92 -12.09 -8.98 -15.46
C SER A 92 -12.72 -8.12 -14.35
N PRO A 93 -12.88 -6.80 -14.55
CA PRO A 93 -13.60 -5.92 -13.62
C PRO A 93 -15.01 -6.41 -13.26
N ALA A 94 -15.64 -7.23 -14.10
CA ALA A 94 -16.93 -7.84 -13.80
C ALA A 94 -16.90 -8.86 -12.64
N VAL A 95 -15.73 -9.39 -12.29
CA VAL A 95 -15.55 -10.38 -11.22
C VAL A 95 -14.76 -9.80 -10.06
N ARG A 96 -13.68 -9.06 -10.34
CA ARG A 96 -12.81 -8.48 -9.33
C ARG A 96 -13.01 -6.97 -9.24
N PRO A 97 -13.33 -6.41 -8.05
CA PRO A 97 -13.41 -4.98 -7.85
C PRO A 97 -12.12 -4.27 -8.26
N ILE A 98 -12.28 -3.05 -8.79
CA ILE A 98 -11.19 -2.19 -9.26
C ILE A 98 -11.08 -0.95 -8.38
N THR A 99 -9.86 -0.48 -8.17
CA THR A 99 -9.59 0.80 -7.53
C THR A 99 -9.71 1.95 -8.54
N GLN A 100 -9.68 3.21 -8.06
CA GLN A 100 -9.86 4.41 -8.91
C GLN A 100 -8.91 4.51 -10.11
N SER A 101 -7.77 3.86 -10.01
CA SER A 101 -6.74 3.75 -11.03
C SER A 101 -7.01 2.75 -12.15
N GLY A 102 -8.11 1.98 -12.08
CA GLY A 102 -8.40 0.88 -12.99
C GLY A 102 -7.58 -0.39 -12.73
N ARG A 103 -6.77 -0.42 -11.65
CA ARG A 103 -6.10 -1.65 -11.21
C ARG A 103 -7.05 -2.49 -10.33
N PRO A 104 -7.01 -3.83 -10.42
CA PRO A 104 -7.81 -4.69 -9.54
C PRO A 104 -7.34 -4.58 -8.09
N LEU A 105 -8.26 -4.74 -7.14
CA LEU A 105 -7.96 -4.71 -5.71
C LEU A 105 -6.96 -5.80 -5.32
N THR A 106 -5.83 -5.45 -4.70
CA THR A 106 -4.79 -6.40 -4.26
C THR A 106 -5.18 -7.15 -2.97
N GLY A 107 -4.55 -8.31 -2.72
CA GLY A 107 -4.76 -9.10 -1.50
C GLY A 107 -4.02 -8.57 -0.26
N PHE A 108 -3.00 -7.72 -0.44
CA PHE A 108 -2.18 -7.20 0.65
C PHE A 108 -1.83 -5.73 0.44
N LEU A 109 -2.31 -4.85 1.32
CA LEU A 109 -2.01 -3.42 1.29
C LEU A 109 -0.66 -3.14 1.97
N ARG A 110 0.17 -2.33 1.31
CA ARG A 110 1.51 -1.96 1.80
C ARG A 110 1.60 -0.44 1.84
N PRO A 111 2.45 0.15 2.67
CA PRO A 111 2.70 1.58 2.62
C PRO A 111 3.20 2.06 1.25
N SER A 112 3.85 1.18 0.47
CA SER A 112 4.36 1.42 -0.87
C SER A 112 3.39 1.14 -2.02
N THR A 113 2.19 0.59 -1.77
CA THR A 113 1.28 0.25 -2.87
C THR A 113 0.82 1.51 -3.59
N GLN A 114 1.20 1.61 -4.86
CA GLN A 114 0.65 2.58 -5.79
C GLN A 114 -0.39 1.86 -6.65
N SER A 115 -1.67 2.14 -6.40
CA SER A 115 -2.74 1.53 -7.19
C SER A 115 -2.82 2.18 -8.58
N GLY A 116 -2.23 3.36 -8.80
CA GLY A 116 -2.06 4.04 -10.09
C GLY A 116 -1.64 5.48 -9.88
N ARG A 117 -1.52 6.26 -10.96
CA ARG A 117 -1.10 7.67 -10.88
C ARG A 117 -2.19 8.62 -11.40
N PRO A 118 -2.42 9.76 -10.74
CA PRO A 118 -3.30 10.81 -11.26
C PRO A 118 -2.66 11.44 -12.50
N GLY A 119 -3.47 11.78 -13.50
CA GLY A 119 -2.99 12.39 -14.74
C GLY A 119 -2.65 13.89 -14.58
N THR A 120 -3.39 14.59 -13.72
CA THR A 120 -3.19 16.03 -13.47
C THR A 120 -3.26 16.34 -11.98
N MET A 121 -2.70 17.50 -11.59
CA MET A 121 -2.75 17.99 -10.21
C MET A 121 -4.19 18.22 -9.74
N GLU A 122 -5.05 18.74 -10.63
CA GLU A 122 -6.47 18.97 -10.34
C GLU A 122 -7.19 17.65 -10.07
N GLN A 123 -6.91 16.61 -10.86
CA GLN A 123 -7.45 15.28 -10.63
C GLN A 123 -6.99 14.74 -9.28
N ALA A 124 -5.68 14.82 -8.97
CA ALA A 124 -5.13 14.34 -7.70
C ALA A 124 -5.75 15.01 -6.46
N ILE A 125 -6.08 16.30 -6.55
CA ILE A 125 -6.70 17.06 -5.46
C ILE A 125 -8.19 16.76 -5.33
N ARG A 126 -8.89 16.52 -6.44
CA ARG A 126 -10.34 16.24 -6.45
C ARG A 126 -10.69 14.79 -6.12
N THR A 127 -9.76 13.85 -6.32
CA THR A 127 -9.96 12.46 -5.91
C THR A 127 -9.81 12.28 -4.39
N PRO A 128 -10.47 11.26 -3.79
CA PRO A 128 -10.24 10.88 -2.40
C PRO A 128 -8.75 10.71 -2.09
N ARG A 129 -8.33 11.16 -0.89
CA ARG A 129 -6.91 11.25 -0.51
C ARG A 129 -6.18 9.90 -0.42
N THR A 130 -6.92 8.80 -0.32
CA THR A 130 -6.43 7.42 -0.23
C THR A 130 -6.66 6.60 -1.51
N ALA A 131 -7.12 7.24 -2.60
CA ALA A 131 -7.45 6.52 -3.84
C ALA A 131 -6.24 5.86 -4.52
N HIS A 132 -5.08 6.52 -4.47
CA HIS A 132 -3.84 6.07 -5.14
C HIS A 132 -2.83 5.43 -4.19
N THR A 133 -2.90 5.77 -2.90
CA THR A 133 -1.94 5.43 -1.86
C THR A 133 -2.63 4.81 -0.65
N ALA A 134 -2.00 3.84 0.01
CA ALA A 134 -2.54 3.20 1.22
C ALA A 134 -2.73 4.15 2.43
N ARG A 135 -2.17 5.36 2.35
CA ARG A 135 -2.27 6.43 3.35
C ARG A 135 -2.72 7.72 2.66
N PRO A 136 -3.30 8.68 3.39
CA PRO A 136 -3.72 9.94 2.78
C PRO A 136 -2.53 10.65 2.12
N ILE A 137 -2.63 10.86 0.81
CA ILE A 137 -1.56 11.46 -0.01
C ILE A 137 -1.18 12.84 0.50
N THR A 138 0.10 13.19 0.49
CA THR A 138 0.62 14.52 0.88
C THR A 138 1.15 15.28 -0.33
N SER A 139 1.44 16.57 -0.18
CA SER A 139 2.01 17.37 -1.28
C SER A 139 3.39 16.86 -1.72
N ALA A 140 4.22 16.40 -0.78
CA ALA A 140 5.55 15.84 -1.02
C ALA A 140 5.84 14.76 0.05
N SER A 141 6.53 13.67 -0.33
CA SER A 141 6.87 12.60 0.60
C SER A 141 7.84 13.06 1.69
N GLY A 142 8.69 14.06 1.39
CA GLY A 142 9.67 14.62 2.32
C GLY A 142 9.08 15.28 3.59
N ARG A 143 7.75 15.48 3.66
CA ARG A 143 7.08 15.76 4.93
C ARG A 143 6.79 14.47 5.70
N PHE A 144 7.83 13.67 5.97
CA PHE A 144 7.82 12.66 7.04
C PHE A 144 7.69 13.29 8.43
N VAL A 145 7.65 14.63 8.50
CA VAL A 145 7.19 15.36 9.68
C VAL A 145 5.75 14.94 9.96
N ARG A 146 5.60 13.98 10.86
CA ARG A 146 4.47 13.86 11.78
C ARG A 146 4.30 15.21 12.49
N LEU A 147 3.75 16.21 11.79
CA LEU A 147 3.43 17.55 12.32
C LEU A 147 2.50 17.44 13.54
N GLY A 148 1.77 16.33 13.67
CA GLY A 148 0.88 16.04 14.81
C GLY A 148 1.37 15.02 15.83
N THR A 149 2.55 14.41 15.69
CA THR A 149 3.05 13.42 16.70
C THR A 149 4.49 13.64 17.14
N ALA A 150 5.36 14.23 16.31
CA ALA A 150 6.67 14.69 16.79
C ALA A 150 6.53 15.88 17.75
N SER A 151 5.50 16.72 17.58
CA SER A 151 5.13 17.80 18.51
C SER A 151 4.39 17.31 19.76
N MET A 152 3.74 16.13 19.71
CA MET A 152 3.11 15.51 20.89
C MET A 152 4.05 14.57 21.67
N LEU A 153 5.11 14.08 21.01
CA LEU A 153 6.27 13.44 21.64
C LEU A 153 7.33 14.47 22.03
N THR A 154 6.94 15.72 22.32
CA THR A 154 7.79 16.56 23.16
C THR A 154 7.87 15.86 24.52
N ASN A 155 8.94 15.13 24.75
CA ASN A 155 9.30 14.71 26.10
C ASN A 155 9.20 15.96 27.00
N PRO A 156 8.68 15.83 28.23
CA PRO A 156 8.62 16.96 29.15
C PRO A 156 10.00 17.60 29.38
N GLU A 157 11.08 16.85 29.12
CA GLU A 157 12.48 17.28 29.18
C GLU A 157 13.00 18.03 27.93
N GLY A 158 12.20 18.21 26.89
CA GLY A 158 12.61 18.86 25.63
C GLY A 158 13.37 17.94 24.66
N PRO A 159 13.91 18.49 23.54
CA PRO A 159 14.65 17.71 22.55
C PRO A 159 15.96 17.18 23.14
N PHE A 160 16.26 15.89 22.91
CA PHE A 160 17.43 15.25 23.52
C PHE A 160 18.75 15.85 23.02
N ILE A 161 18.89 16.04 21.71
CA ILE A 161 20.10 16.58 21.08
C ILE A 161 19.69 17.68 20.09
N ASN A 162 20.29 18.87 20.23
CA ASN A 162 20.09 19.94 19.25
C ASN A 162 21.12 19.86 18.12
N LEU A 163 20.68 19.44 16.93
CA LEU A 163 21.50 19.23 15.72
C LEU A 163 22.41 20.41 15.36
N SER A 164 21.95 21.64 15.56
CA SER A 164 22.73 22.85 15.26
C SER A 164 23.98 23.03 16.13
N ARG A 165 24.02 22.41 17.31
CA ARG A 165 25.12 22.58 18.28
C ARG A 165 26.21 21.52 18.16
N LEU A 166 25.99 20.41 17.45
CA LEU A 166 27.00 19.36 17.32
C LEU A 166 27.89 19.53 16.09
N ASN A 167 29.20 19.42 16.33
CA ASN A 167 30.19 19.33 15.26
C ASN A 167 30.24 17.90 14.72
N LEU A 168 29.54 17.65 13.60
CA LEU A 168 29.47 16.34 12.94
C LEU A 168 30.85 15.76 12.62
N ALA A 169 31.81 16.60 12.22
CA ALA A 169 33.19 16.21 11.93
C ALA A 169 33.90 15.53 13.12
N LYS A 170 33.55 15.88 14.37
CA LYS A 170 34.13 15.23 15.56
C LYS A 170 33.52 13.85 15.79
N TYR A 171 32.22 13.71 15.57
CA TYR A 171 31.51 12.44 15.73
C TYR A 171 31.85 11.46 14.62
N ALA A 172 32.04 11.94 13.39
CA ALA A 172 32.43 11.12 12.23
C ALA A 172 33.77 10.36 12.43
N LYS A 173 34.71 10.93 13.21
CA LYS A 173 35.97 10.24 13.58
C LYS A 173 35.77 9.00 14.44
N LYS A 174 34.65 8.91 15.17
CA LYS A 174 34.34 7.81 16.10
C LYS A 174 33.22 6.94 15.52
N PRO A 175 33.53 5.81 14.85
CA PRO A 175 32.54 5.05 14.09
C PRO A 175 31.37 4.54 14.94
N ASN A 176 31.64 4.11 16.18
CA ASN A 176 30.60 3.57 17.08
C ASN A 176 29.53 4.63 17.41
N LEU A 177 29.94 5.87 17.65
CA LEU A 177 29.01 6.97 17.91
C LEU A 177 28.38 7.48 16.62
N ALA A 178 29.17 7.58 15.54
CA ALA A 178 28.69 8.05 14.25
C ALA A 178 27.52 7.22 13.71
N LYS A 179 27.59 5.88 13.81
CA LYS A 179 26.49 5.00 13.36
C LYS A 179 25.20 5.26 14.15
N THR A 180 25.28 5.26 15.47
CA THR A 180 24.10 5.51 16.34
C THR A 180 23.53 6.90 16.17
N LEU A 181 24.41 7.90 15.95
CA LEU A 181 23.99 9.28 15.74
C LEU A 181 23.36 9.45 14.36
N PHE A 182 23.90 8.81 13.33
CA PHE A 182 23.30 8.80 11.99
C PHE A 182 21.90 8.20 12.02
N GLU A 183 21.73 7.03 12.65
CA GLU A 183 20.41 6.40 12.79
C GLU A 183 19.42 7.32 13.54
N TYR A 184 19.90 8.08 14.53
CA TYR A 184 19.09 9.06 15.24
C TYR A 184 18.67 10.23 14.37
N ILE A 185 19.61 10.86 13.68
CA ILE A 185 19.30 12.00 12.81
C ILE A 185 18.37 11.56 11.66
N PHE A 186 18.59 10.36 11.10
CA PHE A 186 17.87 9.87 9.94
C PHE A 186 16.46 9.33 10.26
N HIS A 187 16.30 8.55 11.34
CA HIS A 187 15.01 7.91 11.67
C HIS A 187 14.18 8.66 12.72
N HIS A 188 14.82 9.27 13.73
CA HIS A 188 14.10 9.99 14.79
C HIS A 188 13.83 11.45 14.40
N GLU A 189 14.87 12.21 14.08
CA GLU A 189 14.72 13.63 13.69
C GLU A 189 14.22 13.79 12.25
N ASN A 190 14.44 12.77 11.39
CA ASN A 190 14.14 12.80 9.96
C ASN A 190 14.82 13.96 9.20
N ASP A 191 15.98 14.44 9.69
CA ASP A 191 16.76 15.49 9.03
C ASP A 191 17.78 14.87 8.07
N VAL A 192 17.35 14.69 6.82
CA VAL A 192 18.14 14.02 5.79
C VAL A 192 19.42 14.79 5.44
N LYS A 193 19.44 16.12 5.56
CA LYS A 193 20.59 16.95 5.16
C LYS A 193 21.75 16.77 6.15
N ASN A 194 21.47 16.93 7.44
CA ASN A 194 22.47 16.71 8.48
C ASN A 194 22.92 15.24 8.54
N ALA A 195 22.02 14.30 8.27
CA ALA A 195 22.37 12.89 8.13
C ALA A 195 23.33 12.64 6.97
N LEU A 196 23.09 13.27 5.81
CA LEU A 196 23.96 13.17 4.63
C LEU A 196 25.36 13.73 4.94
N ASP A 197 25.46 14.91 5.55
CA ASP A 197 26.74 15.52 5.93
C ASP A 197 27.55 14.62 6.88
N LEU A 198 26.89 14.05 7.89
CA LEU A 198 27.53 13.10 8.82
C LEU A 198 28.01 11.84 8.09
N ALA A 199 27.18 11.29 7.20
CA ALA A 199 27.52 10.09 6.44
C ALA A 199 28.67 10.34 5.45
N ALA A 200 28.70 11.50 4.80
CA ALA A 200 29.78 11.88 3.88
C ALA A 200 31.12 11.96 4.63
N LEU A 201 31.16 12.70 5.73
CA LEU A 201 32.35 12.79 6.58
C LEU A 201 32.79 11.41 7.10
N ALA A 202 31.84 10.58 7.53
CA ALA A 202 32.15 9.23 8.01
C ALA A 202 32.68 8.31 6.90
N THR A 203 32.18 8.42 5.66
CA THR A 203 32.73 7.68 4.51
C THR A 203 34.16 8.08 4.18
N GLU A 204 34.50 9.36 4.28
CA GLU A 204 35.86 9.85 4.04
C GLU A 204 36.83 9.29 5.08
N TYR A 205 36.46 9.30 6.37
CA TYR A 205 37.27 8.70 7.43
C TYR A 205 37.41 7.18 7.26
N ALA A 206 36.37 6.50 6.76
CA ALA A 206 36.40 5.08 6.45
C ALA A 206 37.06 4.77 5.09
N GLN A 207 37.62 5.77 4.38
CA GLN A 207 38.27 5.62 3.07
C GLN A 207 37.40 4.90 2.03
N PHE A 208 36.07 5.08 2.07
CA PHE A 208 35.10 4.45 1.15
C PHE A 208 35.09 2.91 1.12
N LYS A 209 35.65 2.25 2.13
CA LYS A 209 35.72 0.78 2.22
C LYS A 209 34.46 0.16 2.82
N ASP A 210 33.78 0.88 3.69
CA ASP A 210 32.60 0.37 4.39
C ASP A 210 31.35 0.42 3.50
N TRP A 211 30.70 -0.74 3.28
CA TRP A 211 29.45 -0.82 2.52
C TRP A 211 28.29 -0.11 3.25
N TRP A 212 28.23 -0.20 4.58
CA TRP A 212 27.12 0.33 5.37
C TRP A 212 26.94 1.84 5.17
N TRP A 213 28.04 2.61 5.21
CA TRP A 213 27.99 4.05 4.99
C TRP A 213 27.60 4.43 3.55
N LYS A 214 28.03 3.66 2.55
CA LYS A 214 27.58 3.83 1.16
C LYS A 214 26.07 3.63 1.03
N VAL A 215 25.54 2.60 1.69
CA VAL A 215 24.08 2.36 1.72
C VAL A 215 23.37 3.53 2.39
N GLN A 216 23.85 4.00 3.54
CA GLN A 216 23.25 5.14 4.22
C GLN A 216 23.27 6.43 3.38
N LEU A 217 24.38 6.73 2.69
CA LEU A 217 24.43 7.82 1.71
C LEU A 217 23.40 7.62 0.59
N GLY A 218 23.30 6.40 0.05
CA GLY A 218 22.29 6.05 -0.94
C GLY A 218 20.86 6.30 -0.46
N LYS A 219 20.54 5.98 0.81
CA LYS A 219 19.23 6.28 1.41
C LYS A 219 18.99 7.79 1.54
N CYS A 220 20.00 8.56 1.93
CA CYS A 220 19.90 10.02 1.98
C CYS A 220 19.63 10.60 0.58
N TYR A 221 20.38 10.18 -0.44
CA TYR A 221 20.16 10.62 -1.82
C TYR A 221 18.78 10.21 -2.34
N TYR A 222 18.32 9.00 -2.01
CA TYR A 222 16.99 8.51 -2.37
C TYR A 222 15.90 9.42 -1.79
N ARG A 223 15.97 9.74 -0.49
CA ARG A 223 15.01 10.66 0.16
C ARG A 223 15.07 12.10 -0.37
N LEU A 224 16.21 12.54 -0.89
CA LEU A 224 16.36 13.84 -1.55
C LEU A 224 15.85 13.84 -3.01
N GLY A 225 15.47 12.69 -3.57
CA GLY A 225 15.02 12.54 -4.95
C GLY A 225 16.15 12.34 -5.98
N LEU A 226 17.41 12.23 -5.53
CA LEU A 226 18.59 12.06 -6.38
C LEU A 226 18.82 10.56 -6.68
N TYR A 227 17.92 9.96 -7.45
CA TYR A 227 17.88 8.51 -7.67
C TYR A 227 19.13 7.94 -8.36
N ARG A 228 19.74 8.67 -9.30
CA ARG A 228 20.95 8.22 -10.01
C ARG A 228 22.19 8.24 -9.13
N GLU A 229 22.28 9.21 -8.22
CA GLU A 229 23.37 9.27 -7.25
C GLU A 229 23.21 8.15 -6.22
N ALA A 230 21.98 7.90 -5.77
CA ALA A 230 21.65 6.75 -4.93
C ALA A 230 22.01 5.42 -5.62
N GLU A 231 21.66 5.25 -6.90
CA GLU A 231 22.02 4.07 -7.71
C GLU A 231 23.53 3.81 -7.70
N LYS A 232 24.33 4.87 -7.90
CA LYS A 232 25.80 4.78 -7.88
C LYS A 232 26.31 4.30 -6.52
N GLN A 233 25.77 4.83 -5.43
CA GLN A 233 26.16 4.42 -4.08
C GLN A 233 25.79 2.96 -3.80
N PHE A 234 24.58 2.53 -4.14
CA PHE A 234 24.15 1.14 -3.94
C PHE A 234 24.95 0.15 -4.79
N LYS A 235 25.23 0.47 -6.05
CA LYS A 235 26.15 -0.33 -6.89
C LYS A 235 27.54 -0.42 -6.28
N SER A 236 28.06 0.69 -5.76
CA SER A 236 29.37 0.70 -5.10
C SER A 236 29.39 -0.08 -3.78
N ALA A 237 28.24 -0.21 -3.11
CA ALA A 237 28.08 -1.01 -1.90
C ALA A 237 28.04 -2.51 -2.23
N LEU A 238 27.31 -2.90 -3.28
CA LEU A 238 27.29 -4.27 -3.82
C LEU A 238 28.69 -4.75 -4.19
N CYS A 239 29.49 -3.92 -4.86
CA CYS A 239 30.88 -4.27 -5.18
C CYS A 239 31.75 -4.55 -3.95
N ASN A 240 31.42 -3.98 -2.78
CA ASN A 240 32.15 -4.22 -1.55
C ASN A 240 31.68 -5.51 -0.86
N GLN A 241 30.36 -5.66 -0.70
CA GLN A 241 29.74 -6.83 -0.09
C GLN A 241 28.31 -7.01 -0.63
N ASP A 242 28.02 -8.20 -1.15
CA ASP A 242 26.67 -8.57 -1.56
C ASP A 242 25.80 -8.73 -0.31
N MET A 243 24.71 -7.96 -0.21
CA MET A 243 23.72 -8.01 0.88
C MET A 243 22.31 -7.90 0.31
N VAL A 244 21.33 -8.60 0.93
CA VAL A 244 19.93 -8.57 0.49
C VAL A 244 19.37 -7.15 0.48
N ASP A 245 19.63 -6.36 1.53
CA ASP A 245 19.18 -4.97 1.63
C ASP A 245 19.62 -4.12 0.43
N THR A 246 20.85 -4.30 -0.05
CA THR A 246 21.37 -3.54 -1.19
C THR A 246 20.65 -3.86 -2.49
N PHE A 247 20.25 -5.12 -2.71
CA PHE A 247 19.41 -5.50 -3.84
C PHE A 247 18.01 -4.88 -3.73
N LEU A 248 17.42 -4.89 -2.54
CA LEU A 248 16.10 -4.29 -2.29
C LEU A 248 16.11 -2.78 -2.51
N TYR A 249 17.11 -2.05 -1.99
CA TYR A 249 17.24 -0.61 -2.22
C TYR A 249 17.50 -0.26 -3.69
N LEU A 250 18.32 -1.04 -4.38
CA LEU A 250 18.62 -0.78 -5.79
C LEU A 250 17.41 -1.10 -6.68
N ALA A 251 16.64 -2.15 -6.36
CA ALA A 251 15.36 -2.41 -7.01
C ALA A 251 14.36 -1.27 -6.77
N LYS A 252 14.29 -0.74 -5.55
CA LYS A 252 13.45 0.43 -5.20
C LYS A 252 13.84 1.67 -6.03
N VAL A 253 15.14 1.88 -6.25
CA VAL A 253 15.61 2.94 -7.16
C VAL A 253 15.15 2.69 -8.60
N TYR A 254 15.24 1.45 -9.09
CA TYR A 254 14.80 1.12 -10.45
C TYR A 254 13.28 1.19 -10.65
N THR A 255 12.48 0.86 -9.64
CA THR A 255 11.03 1.05 -9.70
C THR A 255 10.67 2.53 -9.77
N ARG A 256 11.36 3.41 -8.99
CA ARG A 256 11.17 4.87 -9.10
C ARG A 256 11.60 5.46 -10.45
N LEU A 257 12.62 4.88 -11.08
CA LEU A 257 13.06 5.25 -12.43
C LEU A 257 12.17 4.67 -13.55
N ASP A 258 11.10 3.95 -13.20
CA ASP A 258 10.19 3.25 -14.12
C ASP A 258 10.90 2.21 -15.01
N GLN A 259 11.85 1.47 -14.43
CA GLN A 259 12.59 0.39 -15.09
C GLN A 259 12.32 -0.98 -14.42
N PRO A 260 11.14 -1.58 -14.62
CA PRO A 260 10.78 -2.85 -13.96
C PRO A 260 11.63 -4.03 -14.43
N ILE A 261 12.02 -4.06 -15.71
CA ILE A 261 12.80 -5.19 -16.28
C ILE A 261 14.22 -5.23 -15.70
N THR A 262 14.85 -4.07 -15.48
CA THR A 262 16.18 -4.01 -14.85
C THR A 262 16.10 -4.44 -13.38
N ALA A 263 15.04 -4.03 -12.66
CA ALA A 263 14.77 -4.49 -11.31
C ALA A 263 14.55 -6.02 -11.24
N LEU A 264 13.80 -6.60 -12.19
CA LEU A 264 13.61 -8.06 -12.27
C LEU A 264 14.91 -8.81 -12.53
N ASN A 265 15.76 -8.30 -13.44
CA ASN A 265 17.07 -8.91 -13.70
C ASN A 265 18.00 -8.79 -12.49
N LEU A 266 17.97 -7.65 -11.78
CA LEU A 266 18.69 -7.44 -10.54
C LEU A 266 18.25 -8.44 -9.46
N PHE A 267 16.94 -8.66 -9.29
CA PHE A 267 16.46 -9.65 -8.33
C PHE A 267 16.85 -11.07 -8.69
N LYS A 268 16.85 -11.43 -9.99
CA LYS A 268 17.36 -12.73 -10.44
C LYS A 268 18.85 -12.89 -10.12
N GLN A 269 19.66 -11.86 -10.37
CA GLN A 269 21.08 -11.84 -9.97
C GLN A 269 21.23 -11.98 -8.44
N GLY A 270 20.36 -11.34 -7.67
CA GLY A 270 20.31 -11.48 -6.22
C GLY A 270 19.96 -12.90 -5.77
N LEU A 271 19.04 -13.57 -6.46
CA LEU A 271 18.68 -14.98 -6.19
C LEU A 271 19.79 -15.96 -6.58
N ASP A 272 20.58 -15.66 -7.62
CA ASP A 272 21.77 -16.45 -7.96
C ASP A 272 22.83 -16.38 -6.84
N ARG A 273 22.89 -15.26 -6.11
CA ARG A 273 23.79 -15.07 -4.95
C ARG A 273 23.20 -15.62 -3.66
N PHE A 274 21.90 -15.43 -3.45
CA PHE A 274 21.15 -15.87 -2.28
C PHE A 274 19.99 -16.78 -2.70
N PRO A 275 20.26 -18.08 -2.94
CA PRO A 275 19.22 -19.02 -3.32
C PRO A 275 18.15 -19.13 -2.23
N GLY A 276 16.89 -18.88 -2.61
CA GLY A 276 15.75 -19.04 -1.70
C GLY A 276 15.43 -17.83 -0.81
N GLU A 277 16.05 -16.67 -1.03
CA GLU A 277 15.73 -15.47 -0.26
C GLU A 277 14.29 -14.98 -0.53
N VAL A 278 13.48 -14.94 0.53
CA VAL A 278 12.04 -14.65 0.46
C VAL A 278 11.77 -13.22 0.00
N ASN A 279 12.52 -12.24 0.51
CA ASN A 279 12.29 -10.83 0.19
C ASN A 279 12.51 -10.52 -1.29
N LEU A 280 13.48 -11.18 -1.93
CA LEU A 280 13.76 -11.01 -3.36
C LEU A 280 12.67 -11.64 -4.22
N LEU A 281 12.20 -12.84 -3.87
CA LEU A 281 11.07 -13.49 -4.54
C LEU A 281 9.78 -12.67 -4.41
N CYS A 282 9.50 -12.13 -3.21
CA CYS A 282 8.39 -11.22 -2.99
C CYS A 282 8.54 -9.92 -3.82
N GLY A 283 9.75 -9.35 -3.89
CA GLY A 283 10.02 -8.19 -4.74
C GLY A 283 9.73 -8.45 -6.22
N ILE A 284 10.09 -9.62 -6.73
CA ILE A 284 9.76 -10.04 -8.11
C ILE A 284 8.25 -10.17 -8.28
N ALA A 285 7.57 -10.83 -7.35
CA ALA A 285 6.11 -11.03 -7.40
C ALA A 285 5.36 -9.69 -7.38
N ARG A 286 5.79 -8.73 -6.55
CA ARG A 286 5.24 -7.36 -6.49
C ARG A 286 5.35 -6.63 -7.83
N ILE A 287 6.54 -6.60 -8.44
CA ILE A 287 6.73 -5.96 -9.75
C ILE A 287 5.87 -6.64 -10.81
N GLN A 288 5.74 -7.96 -10.78
CA GLN A 288 4.91 -8.68 -11.74
C GLN A 288 3.41 -8.46 -11.54
N GLU A 289 2.96 -8.32 -10.28
CA GLU A 289 1.58 -7.95 -9.95
C GLU A 289 1.28 -6.54 -10.47
N GLU A 290 2.20 -5.58 -10.31
CA GLU A 290 2.06 -4.22 -10.87
C GLU A 290 2.02 -4.20 -12.40
N MET A 291 2.74 -5.13 -13.05
CA MET A 291 2.73 -5.32 -14.50
C MET A 291 1.53 -6.16 -14.99
N ASN A 292 0.66 -6.63 -14.09
CA ASN A 292 -0.49 -7.52 -14.35
C ASN A 292 -0.13 -8.86 -15.03
N MET A 293 0.99 -9.47 -14.64
CA MET A 293 1.45 -10.74 -15.19
C MET A 293 0.95 -11.93 -14.37
N THR A 294 0.46 -12.98 -15.04
CA THR A 294 0.03 -14.25 -14.41
C THR A 294 1.16 -14.95 -13.65
N THR A 295 2.41 -14.69 -14.04
CA THR A 295 3.63 -15.20 -13.41
C THR A 295 3.76 -14.79 -11.95
N ALA A 296 3.11 -13.71 -11.50
CA ALA A 296 3.18 -13.26 -10.09
C ALA A 296 2.75 -14.38 -9.13
N THR A 297 1.74 -15.16 -9.50
CA THR A 297 1.27 -16.29 -8.68
C THR A 297 2.29 -17.42 -8.55
N GLU A 298 3.14 -17.61 -9.57
CA GLU A 298 4.21 -18.61 -9.54
C GLU A 298 5.31 -18.20 -8.54
N TYR A 299 5.73 -16.94 -8.57
CA TYR A 299 6.70 -16.42 -7.61
C TYR A 299 6.15 -16.40 -6.19
N TYR A 300 4.88 -16.04 -5.98
CA TYR A 300 4.27 -16.18 -4.65
C TYR A 300 4.19 -17.65 -4.20
N LYS A 301 4.01 -18.62 -5.10
CA LYS A 301 4.09 -20.05 -4.75
C LYS A 301 5.51 -20.44 -4.37
N ASP A 302 6.52 -19.91 -5.05
CA ASP A 302 7.92 -20.14 -4.69
C ASP A 302 8.28 -19.50 -3.34
N VAL A 303 7.72 -18.32 -3.02
CA VAL A 303 7.79 -17.73 -1.68
C VAL A 303 7.22 -18.70 -0.66
N LEU A 304 6.02 -19.26 -0.88
CA LEU A 304 5.43 -20.21 0.06
C LEU A 304 6.26 -21.48 0.24
N LYS A 305 6.94 -21.96 -0.81
CA LYS A 305 7.86 -23.11 -0.68
C LYS A 305 9.02 -22.82 0.28
N GLN A 306 9.49 -21.58 0.34
CA GLN A 306 10.55 -21.15 1.25
C GLN A 306 9.99 -20.81 2.64
N ASP A 307 8.97 -19.95 2.68
CA ASP A 307 8.26 -19.51 3.88
C ASP A 307 6.76 -19.77 3.75
N ASN A 308 6.31 -20.87 4.36
CA ASN A 308 4.90 -21.26 4.43
C ASN A 308 4.04 -20.33 5.31
N THR A 309 4.63 -19.34 5.97
CA THR A 309 3.97 -18.41 6.89
C THR A 309 3.86 -16.99 6.35
N HIS A 310 4.39 -16.74 5.14
CA HIS A 310 4.44 -15.42 4.57
C HIS A 310 3.03 -14.84 4.31
N MET A 311 2.66 -13.81 5.08
CA MET A 311 1.28 -13.30 5.09
C MET A 311 0.86 -12.73 3.73
N GLU A 312 1.74 -11.98 3.09
CA GLU A 312 1.51 -11.36 1.78
C GLU A 312 1.24 -12.41 0.70
N ALA A 313 2.07 -13.45 0.62
CA ALA A 313 1.94 -14.47 -0.42
C ALA A 313 0.64 -15.26 -0.21
N LEU A 314 0.30 -15.63 1.03
CA LEU A 314 -0.95 -16.29 1.38
C LEU A 314 -2.17 -15.43 1.00
N ALA A 315 -2.14 -14.14 1.31
CA ALA A 315 -3.26 -13.22 1.03
C ALA A 315 -3.44 -12.95 -0.47
N CYS A 316 -2.36 -12.72 -1.22
CA CYS A 316 -2.41 -12.49 -2.66
C CYS A 316 -2.81 -13.76 -3.44
N ILE A 317 -2.32 -14.94 -3.04
CA ILE A 317 -2.75 -16.21 -3.63
C ILE A 317 -4.21 -16.49 -3.28
N GLY A 318 -4.61 -16.27 -2.03
CA GLY A 318 -5.99 -16.44 -1.57
C GLY A 318 -6.98 -15.59 -2.34
N SER A 319 -6.71 -14.29 -2.50
CA SER A 319 -7.58 -13.39 -3.27
C SER A 319 -7.65 -13.76 -4.75
N ASN A 320 -6.52 -14.13 -5.37
CA ASN A 320 -6.49 -14.59 -6.75
C ASN A 320 -7.28 -15.89 -6.96
N HIS A 321 -7.26 -16.84 -6.01
CA HIS A 321 -8.10 -18.04 -6.07
C HIS A 321 -9.57 -17.73 -5.86
N PHE A 322 -9.90 -16.81 -4.96
CA PHE A 322 -11.28 -16.39 -4.72
C PHE A 322 -11.92 -15.82 -5.99
N TYR A 323 -11.25 -14.86 -6.64
CA TYR A 323 -11.74 -14.23 -7.87
C TYR A 323 -11.58 -15.11 -9.12
N SER A 324 -10.92 -16.27 -9.04
CA SER A 324 -10.86 -17.25 -10.13
C SER A 324 -11.84 -18.42 -9.95
N ASP A 325 -12.92 -18.17 -9.20
CA ASP A 325 -14.03 -19.11 -8.95
C ASP A 325 -13.60 -20.35 -8.14
N GLN A 326 -12.59 -20.21 -7.29
CA GLN A 326 -12.10 -21.26 -6.39
C GLN A 326 -12.12 -20.81 -4.92
N PRO A 327 -13.30 -20.51 -4.35
CA PRO A 327 -13.42 -20.00 -2.98
C PRO A 327 -12.99 -21.02 -1.92
N GLU A 328 -13.10 -22.32 -2.18
CA GLU A 328 -12.65 -23.37 -1.25
C GLU A 328 -11.13 -23.35 -1.02
N ILE A 329 -10.37 -23.12 -2.11
CA ILE A 329 -8.91 -23.02 -2.04
C ILE A 329 -8.52 -21.72 -1.34
N ALA A 330 -9.19 -20.61 -1.67
CA ALA A 330 -8.99 -19.33 -0.98
C ALA A 330 -9.24 -19.46 0.53
N LEU A 331 -10.33 -20.15 0.92
CA LEU A 331 -10.66 -20.41 2.31
C LEU A 331 -9.55 -21.17 3.04
N ARG A 332 -8.89 -22.13 2.39
CA ARG A 332 -7.74 -22.84 2.97
C ARG A 332 -6.58 -21.89 3.27
N PHE A 333 -6.27 -20.97 2.35
CA PHE A 333 -5.21 -19.97 2.55
C PHE A 333 -5.55 -18.97 3.66
N TYR A 334 -6.79 -18.47 3.73
CA TYR A 334 -7.19 -17.58 4.82
C TYR A 334 -7.28 -18.30 6.18
N ARG A 335 -7.69 -19.57 6.22
CA ARG A 335 -7.62 -20.40 7.43
C ARG A 335 -6.18 -20.62 7.89
N ARG A 336 -5.23 -20.72 6.97
CA ARG A 336 -3.81 -20.78 7.30
C ARG A 336 -3.36 -19.50 8.00
N LEU A 337 -3.74 -18.32 7.52
CA LEU A 337 -3.47 -17.04 8.19
C LEU A 337 -4.06 -17.01 9.61
N LEU A 338 -5.28 -17.50 9.78
CA LEU A 338 -5.93 -17.60 11.09
C LEU A 338 -5.16 -18.54 12.04
N GLN A 339 -4.69 -19.69 11.55
CA GLN A 339 -3.88 -20.65 12.33
C GLN A 339 -2.54 -20.06 12.79
N MET A 340 -1.99 -19.10 12.03
CA MET A 340 -0.76 -18.40 12.42
C MET A 340 -0.99 -17.35 13.52
N GLY A 341 -2.24 -17.14 13.97
CA GLY A 341 -2.58 -16.18 15.02
C GLY A 341 -2.86 -14.77 14.52
N VAL A 342 -3.04 -14.56 13.21
CA VAL A 342 -3.49 -13.27 12.68
C VAL A 342 -4.96 -13.08 13.06
N TYR A 343 -5.28 -11.97 13.74
CA TYR A 343 -6.60 -11.69 14.28
C TYR A 343 -7.02 -10.26 13.93
N ASN A 344 -7.43 -10.08 12.66
CA ASN A 344 -7.75 -8.77 12.09
C ASN A 344 -9.17 -8.75 11.52
N CYS A 345 -9.81 -7.57 11.50
CA CYS A 345 -11.11 -7.35 10.87
C CYS A 345 -11.14 -7.84 9.41
N GLN A 346 -10.17 -7.42 8.58
CA GLN A 346 -10.12 -7.78 7.16
C GLN A 346 -10.00 -9.29 6.94
N LEU A 347 -9.27 -9.99 7.81
CA LEU A 347 -9.11 -11.44 7.70
C LEU A 347 -10.43 -12.16 7.96
N PHE A 348 -11.16 -11.78 9.01
CA PHE A 348 -12.48 -12.37 9.30
C PHE A 348 -13.53 -12.01 8.25
N ASN A 349 -13.46 -10.81 7.69
CA ASN A 349 -14.29 -10.40 6.56
C ASN A 349 -14.04 -11.32 5.35
N ASN A 350 -12.77 -11.49 4.96
CA ASN A 350 -12.37 -12.40 3.87
C ASN A 350 -12.76 -13.86 4.14
N LEU A 351 -12.62 -14.33 5.38
CA LEU A 351 -13.06 -15.67 5.79
C LEU A 351 -14.58 -15.83 5.66
N GLY A 352 -15.36 -14.84 6.11
CA GLY A 352 -16.82 -14.86 6.01
C GLY A 352 -17.29 -14.96 4.56
N ILE A 353 -16.71 -14.14 3.69
CA ILE A 353 -16.97 -14.16 2.25
C ILE A 353 -16.59 -15.51 1.65
N CYS A 354 -15.37 -15.99 1.90
CA CYS A 354 -14.90 -17.27 1.36
C CYS A 354 -15.76 -18.45 1.85
N CYS A 355 -16.16 -18.47 3.13
CA CYS A 355 -17.07 -19.47 3.68
C CYS A 355 -18.42 -19.45 2.96
N PHE A 356 -18.96 -18.26 2.65
CA PHE A 356 -20.27 -18.13 2.01
C PHE A 356 -20.25 -18.66 0.58
N TYR A 357 -19.28 -18.21 -0.21
CA TYR A 357 -19.12 -18.67 -1.60
C TYR A 357 -18.66 -20.13 -1.68
N ALA A 358 -17.97 -20.66 -0.66
CA ALA A 358 -17.65 -22.08 -0.52
C ALA A 358 -18.80 -22.92 0.10
N GLN A 359 -20.00 -22.35 0.28
CA GLN A 359 -21.20 -23.00 0.80
C GLN A 359 -21.08 -23.54 2.24
N GLN A 360 -20.14 -23.02 3.03
CA GLN A 360 -19.96 -23.35 4.45
C GLN A 360 -20.72 -22.36 5.34
N TYR A 361 -22.05 -22.43 5.27
CA TYR A 361 -22.95 -21.47 5.92
C TYR A 361 -22.87 -21.43 7.45
N ASP A 362 -22.43 -22.50 8.11
CA ASP A 362 -22.33 -22.55 9.57
C ASP A 362 -21.34 -21.51 10.14
N MET A 363 -20.28 -21.20 9.38
CA MET A 363 -19.17 -20.37 9.83
C MET A 363 -19.22 -18.94 9.26
N THR A 364 -20.14 -18.63 8.37
CA THR A 364 -20.19 -17.31 7.69
C THR A 364 -20.54 -16.19 8.65
N LEU A 365 -21.71 -16.27 9.28
CA LEU A 365 -22.22 -15.20 10.14
C LEU A 365 -21.32 -14.96 11.36
N SER A 366 -20.85 -16.04 12.00
CA SER A 366 -19.91 -15.92 13.13
C SER A 366 -18.58 -15.25 12.74
N SER A 367 -18.13 -15.41 11.50
CA SER A 367 -16.94 -14.71 11.00
C SER A 367 -17.20 -13.22 10.80
N PHE A 368 -18.36 -12.85 10.25
CA PHE A 368 -18.73 -11.44 10.09
C PHE A 368 -18.99 -10.74 11.42
N GLU A 369 -19.62 -11.41 12.40
CA GLU A 369 -19.79 -10.87 13.76
C GLU A 369 -18.44 -10.58 14.42
N ARG A 370 -17.46 -11.46 14.24
CA ARG A 370 -16.09 -11.23 14.71
C ARG A 370 -15.42 -10.09 13.97
N ALA A 371 -15.61 -9.98 12.65
CA ALA A 371 -15.09 -8.87 11.88
C ALA A 371 -15.64 -7.52 12.41
N LEU A 372 -16.95 -7.42 12.65
CA LEU A 372 -17.57 -6.23 13.24
C LEU A 372 -17.04 -5.92 14.65
N SER A 373 -16.78 -6.96 15.47
CA SER A 373 -16.22 -6.75 16.82
C SER A 373 -14.78 -6.25 16.82
N LEU A 374 -14.04 -6.50 15.73
CA LEU A 374 -12.64 -6.16 15.56
C LEU A 374 -12.40 -4.89 14.74
N ALA A 375 -13.44 -4.35 14.12
CA ALA A 375 -13.32 -3.18 13.28
C ALA A 375 -12.97 -1.96 14.15
N GLU A 376 -11.81 -1.35 13.87
CA GLU A 376 -11.35 -0.15 14.56
C GLU A 376 -11.81 1.14 13.86
N ASN A 377 -12.11 1.03 12.56
CA ASN A 377 -12.41 2.16 11.68
C ASN A 377 -13.83 2.07 11.10
N ASP A 378 -14.48 3.21 10.91
CA ASP A 378 -15.80 3.29 10.29
C ASP A 378 -15.79 2.74 8.85
N GLU A 379 -14.71 2.95 8.10
CA GLU A 379 -14.53 2.37 6.76
C GLU A 379 -14.56 0.83 6.78
N GLU A 380 -13.86 0.20 7.73
CA GLU A 380 -13.85 -1.26 7.88
C GLU A 380 -15.23 -1.79 8.28
N THR A 381 -15.92 -1.09 9.18
CA THR A 381 -17.29 -1.48 9.54
C THR A 381 -18.22 -1.40 8.33
N ALA A 382 -18.07 -0.38 7.47
CA ALA A 382 -18.84 -0.23 6.25
C ALA A 382 -18.54 -1.38 5.27
N ASP A 383 -17.28 -1.76 5.07
CA ASP A 383 -16.90 -2.90 4.23
C ASP A 383 -17.54 -4.21 4.73
N VAL A 384 -17.55 -4.43 6.04
CA VAL A 384 -18.15 -5.64 6.62
C VAL A 384 -19.67 -5.66 6.44
N TRP A 385 -20.36 -4.54 6.69
CA TRP A 385 -21.81 -4.43 6.43
C TRP A 385 -22.13 -4.60 4.94
N TYR A 386 -21.26 -4.15 4.05
CA TYR A 386 -21.44 -4.27 2.61
C TYR A 386 -21.38 -5.74 2.18
N ASN A 387 -20.39 -6.47 2.66
CA ASN A 387 -20.26 -7.90 2.41
C ASN A 387 -21.39 -8.70 3.05
N LEU A 388 -21.87 -8.31 4.23
CA LEU A 388 -23.06 -8.91 4.83
C LEU A 388 -24.31 -8.67 3.97
N GLY A 389 -24.43 -7.50 3.35
CA GLY A 389 -25.49 -7.19 2.38
C GLY A 389 -25.46 -8.12 1.16
N HIS A 390 -24.27 -8.43 0.64
CA HIS A 390 -24.10 -9.43 -0.41
C HIS A 390 -24.49 -10.84 0.02
N VAL A 391 -24.13 -11.24 1.24
CA VAL A 391 -24.54 -12.52 1.81
C VAL A 391 -26.07 -12.58 1.93
N ALA A 392 -26.71 -11.52 2.42
CA ALA A 392 -28.16 -11.42 2.50
C ALA A 392 -28.84 -11.50 1.11
N MET A 393 -28.25 -10.85 0.09
CA MET A 393 -28.70 -10.98 -1.30
C MET A 393 -28.60 -12.43 -1.81
N GLY A 394 -27.51 -13.12 -1.52
CA GLY A 394 -27.32 -14.51 -1.93
C GLY A 394 -28.25 -15.50 -1.21
N ILE A 395 -28.69 -15.17 0.03
CA ILE A 395 -29.73 -15.93 0.74
C ILE A 395 -31.13 -15.65 0.13
N GLY A 396 -31.33 -14.48 -0.46
CA GLY A 396 -32.61 -14.04 -1.03
C GLY A 396 -33.38 -13.04 -0.16
N ASP A 397 -32.84 -12.67 1.00
CA ASP A 397 -33.46 -11.73 1.95
C ASP A 397 -33.18 -10.27 1.54
N VAL A 398 -33.94 -9.80 0.56
CA VAL A 398 -33.79 -8.44 -0.02
C VAL A 398 -33.96 -7.33 1.03
N ASN A 399 -34.81 -7.52 2.04
CA ASN A 399 -35.02 -6.53 3.10
C ASN A 399 -33.80 -6.40 4.03
N LEU A 400 -33.16 -7.53 4.35
CA LEU A 400 -31.94 -7.54 5.15
C LEU A 400 -30.80 -6.88 4.37
N ALA A 401 -30.63 -7.26 3.09
CA ALA A 401 -29.64 -6.62 2.22
C ALA A 401 -29.82 -5.10 2.14
N TYR A 402 -31.08 -4.64 2.03
CA TYR A 402 -31.40 -3.22 2.02
C TYR A 402 -31.00 -2.50 3.31
N GLN A 403 -31.22 -3.13 4.48
CA GLN A 403 -30.77 -2.57 5.76
C GLN A 403 -29.26 -2.55 5.87
N CYS A 404 -28.59 -3.64 5.47
CA CYS A 404 -27.13 -3.71 5.44
C CYS A 404 -26.54 -2.59 4.58
N PHE A 405 -26.99 -2.41 3.34
CA PHE A 405 -26.51 -1.32 2.47
C PHE A 405 -26.87 0.09 2.98
N LYS A 406 -27.90 0.24 3.84
CA LYS A 406 -28.12 1.52 4.53
C LYS A 406 -27.14 1.74 5.67
N LEU A 407 -26.81 0.68 6.42
CA LEU A 407 -25.81 0.74 7.49
C LEU A 407 -24.41 1.01 6.92
N THR A 408 -24.06 0.45 5.76
CA THR A 408 -22.80 0.80 5.08
C THR A 408 -22.71 2.28 4.80
N LEU A 409 -23.78 2.87 4.27
CA LEU A 409 -23.84 4.29 3.95
C LEU A 409 -23.85 5.16 5.20
N ALA A 410 -24.47 4.69 6.29
CA ALA A 410 -24.46 5.40 7.57
C ALA A 410 -23.05 5.50 8.18
N ASN A 411 -22.22 4.47 7.99
CA ASN A 411 -20.84 4.45 8.49
C ASN A 411 -19.87 5.11 7.50
N ASN A 412 -20.05 4.90 6.20
CA ASN A 412 -19.28 5.53 5.14
C ASN A 412 -20.21 6.11 4.06
N ASN A 413 -20.38 7.44 4.11
CA ASN A 413 -21.22 8.17 3.17
C ASN A 413 -20.69 8.16 1.73
N ASP A 414 -19.40 7.88 1.53
CA ASP A 414 -18.72 7.93 0.23
C ASP A 414 -18.60 6.54 -0.43
N TYR A 415 -19.39 5.56 0.01
CA TYR A 415 -19.34 4.17 -0.46
C TYR A 415 -20.13 3.94 -1.76
N ALA A 416 -19.45 4.06 -2.91
CA ALA A 416 -20.09 4.04 -4.22
C ALA A 416 -20.76 2.71 -4.57
N GLU A 417 -20.17 1.57 -4.19
CA GLU A 417 -20.72 0.24 -4.50
C GLU A 417 -22.04 -0.01 -3.75
N ALA A 418 -22.18 0.53 -2.55
CA ALA A 418 -23.40 0.42 -1.74
C ALA A 418 -24.54 1.24 -2.35
N TYR A 419 -24.26 2.46 -2.82
CA TYR A 419 -25.24 3.25 -3.58
C TYR A 419 -25.70 2.51 -4.84
N ASN A 420 -24.79 1.87 -5.58
CA ASN A 420 -25.15 1.09 -6.76
C ASN A 420 -26.06 -0.10 -6.41
N ASN A 421 -25.69 -0.91 -5.41
CA ASN A 421 -26.49 -2.06 -5.02
C ASN A 421 -27.86 -1.65 -4.43
N LEU A 422 -27.90 -0.58 -3.63
CA LEU A 422 -29.16 -0.05 -3.10
C LEU A 422 -30.05 0.48 -4.24
N ALA A 423 -29.47 1.11 -5.25
CA ALA A 423 -30.22 1.53 -6.44
C ALA A 423 -30.80 0.34 -7.21
N VAL A 424 -30.04 -0.74 -7.40
CA VAL A 424 -30.55 -1.98 -8.02
C VAL A 424 -31.74 -2.52 -7.21
N LEU A 425 -31.65 -2.54 -5.87
CA LEU A 425 -32.77 -2.93 -5.01
C LEU A 425 -34.00 -2.02 -5.15
N GLU A 426 -33.81 -0.71 -5.25
CA GLU A 426 -34.92 0.24 -5.48
C GLU A 426 -35.51 0.10 -6.88
N MET A 427 -34.71 -0.27 -7.89
CA MET A 427 -35.22 -0.61 -9.22
C MET A 427 -36.13 -1.84 -9.17
N HIS A 428 -35.75 -2.87 -8.39
CA HIS A 428 -36.61 -4.05 -8.19
C HIS A 428 -37.91 -3.72 -7.46
N LYS A 429 -37.91 -2.70 -6.58
CA LYS A 429 -39.11 -2.16 -5.94
C LYS A 429 -39.92 -1.19 -6.82
N ASN A 430 -39.49 -0.95 -8.07
CA ASN A 430 -40.04 0.02 -9.02
C ASN A 430 -39.95 1.50 -8.59
N ASN A 431 -39.06 1.84 -7.65
CA ASN A 431 -38.78 3.22 -7.24
C ASN A 431 -37.73 3.87 -8.16
N ILE A 432 -38.14 4.18 -9.40
CA ILE A 432 -37.23 4.62 -10.48
C ILE A 432 -36.48 5.92 -10.14
N GLU A 433 -37.13 6.88 -9.49
CA GLU A 433 -36.55 8.20 -9.18
C GLU A 433 -35.43 8.10 -8.13
N GLN A 434 -35.67 7.32 -7.07
CA GLN A 434 -34.68 7.07 -6.02
C GLN A 434 -33.47 6.32 -6.59
N ALA A 435 -33.71 5.27 -7.38
CA ALA A 435 -32.64 4.54 -8.05
C ALA A 435 -31.79 5.45 -8.96
N ARG A 436 -32.43 6.37 -9.70
CA ARG A 436 -31.71 7.34 -10.54
C ARG A 436 -30.79 8.24 -9.73
N ALA A 437 -31.27 8.79 -8.61
CA ALA A 437 -30.46 9.65 -7.75
C ALA A 437 -29.26 8.89 -7.15
N LEU A 438 -29.48 7.67 -6.66
CA LEU A 438 -28.43 6.83 -6.09
C LEU A 438 -27.37 6.40 -7.11
N LEU A 439 -27.77 6.09 -8.34
CA LEU A 439 -26.83 5.78 -9.42
C LEU A 439 -26.01 7.01 -9.82
N GLN A 440 -26.62 8.19 -9.83
CA GLN A 440 -25.90 9.44 -10.08
C GLN A 440 -24.85 9.71 -8.99
N THR A 441 -25.20 9.55 -7.71
CA THR A 441 -24.24 9.70 -6.60
C THR A 441 -23.11 8.68 -6.69
N ALA A 442 -23.42 7.40 -6.95
CA ALA A 442 -22.42 6.36 -7.17
C ALA A 442 -21.47 6.71 -8.32
N SER A 443 -22.00 7.18 -9.44
CA SER A 443 -21.22 7.56 -10.62
C SER A 443 -20.32 8.79 -10.40
N SER A 444 -20.74 9.70 -9.51
CA SER A 444 -19.93 10.87 -9.12
C SER A 444 -18.82 10.53 -8.14
N LEU A 445 -19.07 9.63 -7.19
CA LEU A 445 -18.09 9.19 -6.20
C LEU A 445 -17.00 8.33 -6.84
N ALA A 446 -17.43 7.37 -7.67
CA ALA A 446 -16.54 6.41 -8.32
C ALA A 446 -16.75 6.42 -9.85
N PRO A 447 -16.15 7.40 -10.56
CA PRO A 447 -16.28 7.49 -12.02
C PRO A 447 -15.61 6.32 -12.77
N HIS A 448 -14.72 5.60 -12.11
CA HIS A 448 -13.98 4.46 -12.64
C HIS A 448 -14.76 3.14 -12.61
N MET A 449 -15.81 3.03 -11.80
CA MET A 449 -16.66 1.85 -11.74
C MET A 449 -17.61 1.84 -12.94
N TYR A 450 -17.74 0.70 -13.61
CA TYR A 450 -18.56 0.60 -14.82
C TYR A 450 -20.04 0.31 -14.51
N GLU A 451 -20.31 -0.31 -13.36
CA GLU A 451 -21.61 -0.79 -12.91
C GLU A 451 -22.62 0.35 -12.73
N PRO A 452 -22.31 1.46 -12.02
CA PRO A 452 -23.25 2.56 -11.87
C PRO A 452 -23.61 3.22 -13.20
N HIS A 453 -22.62 3.40 -14.08
CA HIS A 453 -22.84 3.99 -15.41
C HIS A 453 -23.70 3.09 -16.29
N TYR A 454 -23.45 1.78 -16.27
CA TYR A 454 -24.25 0.81 -17.02
C TYR A 454 -25.68 0.74 -16.49
N ASN A 455 -25.86 0.62 -15.17
CA ASN A 455 -27.18 0.57 -14.53
C ASN A 455 -27.97 1.86 -14.78
N PHE A 456 -27.30 3.02 -14.73
CA PHE A 456 -27.94 4.30 -15.07
C PHE A 456 -28.36 4.34 -16.53
N ALA A 457 -27.50 3.89 -17.46
CA ALA A 457 -27.82 3.84 -18.89
C ALA A 457 -28.98 2.89 -19.19
N ALA A 458 -29.03 1.73 -18.53
CA ALA A 458 -30.11 0.77 -18.67
C ALA A 458 -31.43 1.32 -18.12
N LEU A 459 -31.40 2.01 -16.97
CA LEU A 459 -32.58 2.66 -16.38
C LEU A 459 -33.10 3.79 -17.27
N SER A 460 -32.23 4.68 -17.77
CA SER A 460 -32.64 5.80 -18.62
C SER A 460 -33.18 5.33 -19.97
N ASN A 461 -32.61 4.26 -20.56
CA ASN A 461 -33.16 3.63 -21.76
C ASN A 461 -34.59 3.11 -21.52
N LYS A 462 -34.85 2.48 -20.36
CA LYS A 462 -36.20 2.05 -19.97
C LYS A 462 -37.20 3.20 -19.81
N VAL A 463 -36.74 4.36 -19.34
CA VAL A 463 -37.56 5.58 -19.19
C VAL A 463 -37.76 6.31 -20.52
N GLY A 464 -36.91 6.05 -21.52
CA GLY A 464 -36.94 6.70 -22.84
C GLY A 464 -36.01 7.90 -22.99
N ASP A 465 -35.18 8.21 -21.99
CA ASP A 465 -34.17 9.27 -22.09
C ASP A 465 -32.89 8.71 -22.75
N LEU A 466 -32.92 8.71 -24.09
CA LEU A 466 -31.84 8.15 -24.92
C LEU A 466 -30.54 8.95 -24.82
N GLN A 467 -30.61 10.27 -24.60
CA GLN A 467 -29.43 11.14 -24.56
C GLN A 467 -28.59 10.87 -23.31
N SER A 468 -29.21 10.86 -22.13
CA SER A 468 -28.50 10.56 -20.89
C SER A 468 -28.01 9.11 -20.86
N SER A 469 -28.80 8.18 -21.44
CA SER A 469 -28.41 6.79 -21.63
C SER A 469 -27.11 6.65 -22.43
N TYR A 470 -27.00 7.35 -23.56
CA TYR A 470 -25.81 7.27 -24.41
C TYR A 470 -24.56 7.83 -23.72
N ILE A 471 -24.68 8.96 -23.02
CA ILE A 471 -23.57 9.57 -22.29
C ILE A 471 -23.06 8.64 -21.19
N ALA A 472 -23.97 8.02 -20.42
CA ALA A 472 -23.59 7.08 -19.36
C ALA A 472 -23.02 5.78 -19.93
N ALA A 473 -23.59 5.24 -21.01
CA ALA A 473 -23.05 4.06 -21.68
C ALA A 473 -21.62 4.31 -22.21
N LYS A 474 -21.33 5.51 -22.73
CA LYS A 474 -19.99 5.91 -23.13
C LYS A 474 -19.00 5.98 -21.97
N LYS A 475 -19.43 6.45 -20.80
CA LYS A 475 -18.61 6.41 -19.57
C LYS A 475 -18.38 4.98 -19.08
N SER A 476 -19.39 4.12 -19.16
CA SER A 476 -19.25 2.69 -18.86
C SER A 476 -18.26 2.00 -19.81
N GLU A 477 -18.28 2.31 -21.11
CA GLU A 477 -17.30 1.78 -22.09
C GLU A 477 -15.88 2.27 -21.80
N ALA A 478 -15.72 3.52 -21.32
CA ALA A 478 -14.42 4.04 -20.92
C ALA A 478 -13.87 3.34 -19.66
N ALA A 479 -14.75 2.98 -18.72
CA ALA A 479 -14.40 2.25 -17.50
C ALA A 479 -14.09 0.77 -17.77
N PHE A 480 -14.94 0.08 -18.55
CA PHE A 480 -14.77 -1.32 -18.90
C PHE A 480 -15.02 -1.55 -20.41
N PRO A 481 -13.97 -1.45 -21.25
CA PRO A 481 -14.13 -1.45 -22.70
C PRO A 481 -14.53 -2.80 -23.27
N SER A 482 -14.27 -3.92 -22.58
CA SER A 482 -14.62 -5.27 -23.01
C SER A 482 -16.02 -5.73 -22.57
N HIS A 483 -16.82 -4.87 -21.91
CA HIS A 483 -18.17 -5.22 -21.52
C HIS A 483 -19.08 -5.49 -22.72
N ALA A 484 -19.70 -6.67 -22.79
CA ALA A 484 -20.59 -7.05 -23.89
C ALA A 484 -21.88 -6.22 -23.90
N ASP A 485 -22.54 -6.10 -22.75
CA ASP A 485 -23.87 -5.47 -22.68
C ASP A 485 -23.81 -3.96 -22.92
N THR A 486 -22.75 -3.28 -22.44
CA THR A 486 -22.54 -1.86 -22.75
C THR A 486 -22.37 -1.65 -24.26
N ARG A 487 -21.62 -2.53 -24.95
CA ARG A 487 -21.45 -2.43 -26.41
C ARG A 487 -22.76 -2.65 -27.15
N GLN A 488 -23.57 -3.62 -26.74
CA GLN A 488 -24.89 -3.87 -27.31
C GLN A 488 -25.81 -2.66 -27.11
N LEU A 489 -25.85 -2.11 -25.89
CA LEU A 489 -26.67 -0.93 -25.56
C LEU A 489 -26.23 0.29 -26.38
N ILE A 490 -24.93 0.53 -26.55
CA ILE A 490 -24.41 1.60 -27.42
C ILE A 490 -24.83 1.38 -28.89
N GLN A 491 -24.80 0.14 -29.39
CA GLN A 491 -25.25 -0.17 -30.76
C GLN A 491 -26.74 0.11 -30.94
N GLN A 492 -27.58 -0.30 -29.99
CA GLN A 492 -29.02 -0.02 -29.99
C GLN A 492 -29.29 1.49 -30.00
N LEU A 493 -28.66 2.25 -29.10
CA LEU A 493 -28.83 3.70 -29.04
C LEU A 493 -28.38 4.40 -30.33
N LYS A 494 -27.28 3.95 -30.94
CA LYS A 494 -26.83 4.46 -32.25
C LYS A 494 -27.83 4.18 -33.37
N GLN A 495 -28.47 3.01 -33.36
CA GLN A 495 -29.55 2.70 -34.32
C GLN A 495 -30.75 3.64 -34.11
N HIS A 496 -31.15 3.88 -32.85
CA HIS A 496 -32.23 4.83 -32.55
C HIS A 496 -31.91 6.26 -33.02
N PHE A 497 -30.66 6.72 -32.84
CA PHE A 497 -30.24 8.05 -33.33
C PHE A 497 -30.11 8.14 -34.85
N ALA A 498 -29.96 7.02 -35.56
CA ALA A 498 -29.92 7.00 -37.02
C ALA A 498 -31.32 6.91 -37.66
N MET A 499 -32.32 6.47 -36.88
CA MET A 499 -33.71 6.33 -37.33
C MET A 499 -34.57 7.58 -37.05
N LEU A 500 -34.12 8.45 -36.14
CA LEU A 500 -34.66 9.79 -35.88
C LEU A 500 -34.00 10.81 -36.81
#